data_AF-A0A520E062-F1
#
_entry.id   AF-A0A520E062-F1
#
_cell.length_a   1.000
_cell.length_b   1.000
_cell.length_c   1.000
_cell.angle_alpha   90.00
_cell.angle_beta   90.00
_cell.angle_gamma   90.00
#
_symmetry.space_group_name_H-M   'P 1'
#
loop_
_entity.id
_entity.type
_entity.pdbx_description
1 polymer ?
#
loop_
_entity_poly.entity_id
_entity_poly.type
_entity_poly.pdbx_seq_one_letter_code
_entity_poly.pdbx_strand_id
1 'polypeptide(L)'
;MTAIPTPPDPTRCPLCGATNGCAMEIARDTGLPQPPCWCMSATFTDDLRARVPVDARGLACICANCAGAAAAAALTEPPAP
;
A
#
# COMPACT_ATOMS: atom_id res chain seq x y z
N MET A 1 11.94 14.88 -21.85
CA MET A 1 12.57 13.63 -21.40
C MET A 1 11.53 12.90 -20.58
N THR A 2 10.72 12.06 -21.21
CA THR A 2 9.64 11.33 -20.52
C THR A 2 10.28 10.11 -19.88
N ALA A 3 10.36 10.08 -18.55
CA ALA A 3 10.83 8.90 -17.84
C ALA A 3 9.89 7.74 -18.18
N ILE A 4 10.43 6.65 -18.71
CA ILE A 4 9.70 5.39 -18.85
C ILE A 4 9.35 4.95 -17.43
N PRO A 5 8.08 4.79 -17.05
CA PRO A 5 7.73 4.34 -15.71
C PRO A 5 8.25 2.92 -15.55
N THR A 6 9.29 2.77 -14.72
CA THR A 6 9.73 1.46 -14.27
C THR A 6 8.55 0.79 -13.55
N PRO A 7 8.25 -0.48 -13.84
CA PRO A 7 7.16 -1.17 -13.16
C PRO A 7 7.38 -1.09 -11.64
N PRO A 8 6.33 -0.77 -10.87
CA PRO A 8 6.46 -0.60 -9.43
C PRO A 8 6.85 -1.92 -8.78
N ASP A 9 7.79 -1.84 -7.84
CA ASP A 9 8.25 -3.01 -7.08
C ASP A 9 7.12 -3.50 -6.16
N PRO A 10 6.62 -4.74 -6.35
CA PRO A 10 5.50 -5.27 -5.59
C PRO A 10 5.81 -5.50 -4.11
N THR A 11 7.08 -5.48 -3.71
CA THR A 11 7.54 -5.58 -2.31
C THR A 11 7.61 -4.23 -1.59
N ARG A 12 7.44 -3.13 -2.34
CA ARG A 12 7.61 -1.76 -1.86
C ARG A 12 6.28 -1.02 -1.83
N CYS A 13 6.14 -0.12 -0.87
CA CYS A 13 5.00 0.76 -0.77
C CYS A 13 5.11 1.83 -1.86
N PRO A 14 4.07 2.02 -2.71
CA PRO A 14 4.14 3.01 -3.79
C PRO A 14 4.08 4.47 -3.29
N LEU A 15 3.77 4.68 -2.01
CA LEU A 15 3.67 6.01 -1.41
C LEU A 15 4.99 6.48 -0.76
N CYS A 16 5.75 5.55 -0.17
CA CYS A 16 6.94 5.90 0.63
C CYS A 16 8.19 5.08 0.30
N GLY A 17 8.10 4.08 -0.58
CA GLY A 17 9.22 3.21 -0.96
C GLY A 17 9.70 2.23 0.13
N ALA A 18 9.09 2.23 1.32
CA ALA A 18 9.39 1.25 2.37
C ALA A 18 8.82 -0.13 2.03
N THR A 19 9.30 -1.19 2.68
CA THR A 19 8.73 -2.54 2.53
C THR A 19 7.24 -2.54 2.90
N ASN A 20 6.40 -3.13 2.05
CA ASN A 20 4.95 -3.18 2.28
C ASN A 20 4.49 -4.40 3.09
N GLY A 21 5.34 -5.44 3.19
CA GLY A 21 5.02 -6.69 3.89
C GLY A 21 3.96 -7.52 3.19
N CYS A 22 3.91 -7.49 1.85
CA CYS A 22 2.94 -8.25 1.06
C CYS A 22 3.16 -9.76 1.25
N ALA A 23 2.18 -10.43 1.85
CA ALA A 23 2.21 -11.88 2.06
C ALA A 23 2.33 -12.67 0.75
N MET A 24 1.76 -12.17 -0.36
CA MET A 24 1.89 -12.85 -1.66
C MET A 24 3.33 -12.84 -2.16
N GLU A 25 4.03 -11.71 -2.04
CA GLU A 25 5.43 -11.62 -2.48
C GLU A 25 6.37 -12.39 -1.55
N ILE A 26 6.09 -12.42 -0.25
CA ILE A 26 6.82 -13.29 0.70
C ILE A 26 6.62 -14.75 0.35
N ALA A 27 5.40 -15.17 -0.02
CA ALA A 27 5.13 -16.54 -0.46
C ALA A 27 5.89 -16.89 -1.75
N ARG A 28 5.98 -15.95 -2.70
CA ARG A 28 6.76 -16.14 -3.94
C ARG A 28 8.24 -16.31 -3.67
N ASP A 29 8.81 -15.47 -2.79
CA ASP A 29 10.23 -15.48 -2.45
C ASP A 29 10.63 -16.73 -1.64
N THR A 30 9.84 -17.07 -0.62
CA THR A 30 10.15 -18.18 0.28
C THR A 30 9.64 -19.53 -0.20
N GLY A 31 8.68 -19.57 -1.12
CA GLY A 31 7.94 -20.77 -1.50
C GLY A 31 7.00 -21.30 -0.42
N LEU A 32 6.84 -20.56 0.69
CA LEU A 32 6.03 -20.99 1.84
C LEU A 32 4.67 -20.29 1.84
N PRO A 33 3.58 -21.01 2.17
CA PRO A 33 2.26 -20.41 2.30
C PRO A 33 2.29 -19.38 3.42
N GLN A 34 1.75 -18.19 3.13
CA GLN A 34 1.65 -17.12 4.11
C GLN A 34 0.24 -17.07 4.70
N PRO A 35 0.09 -16.63 5.97
CA PRO A 35 -1.22 -16.32 6.53
C PRO A 35 -1.88 -15.17 5.75
N PRO A 36 -3.19 -14.91 5.98
CA PRO A 36 -3.85 -13.73 5.41
C PRO A 36 -3.01 -12.47 5.66
N CYS A 37 -2.76 -11.70 4.59
CA CYS A 37 -1.95 -10.49 4.68
C CYS A 37 -2.62 -9.49 5.62
N TRP A 38 -1.85 -8.84 6.50
CA TRP A 38 -2.36 -7.80 7.41
C TRP A 38 -3.18 -6.72 6.68
N CYS A 39 -2.82 -6.43 5.42
CA CYS A 39 -3.49 -5.42 4.59
C CYS A 39 -4.94 -5.79 4.26
N MET A 40 -5.32 -7.07 4.29
CA MET A 40 -6.70 -7.50 4.02
C MET A 40 -7.65 -7.11 5.15
N SER A 41 -7.13 -6.95 6.37
CA SER A 41 -7.91 -6.52 7.54
C SER A 41 -7.76 -5.02 7.81
N ALA A 42 -6.89 -4.32 7.07
CA ALA A 42 -6.65 -2.90 7.24
C ALA A 42 -7.71 -2.06 6.49
N THR A 43 -8.10 -0.94 7.09
CA THR A 43 -8.97 0.04 6.42
C THR A 43 -8.13 1.05 5.68
N PHE A 44 -8.31 1.13 4.37
CA PHE A 44 -7.71 2.17 3.52
C PHE A 44 -8.77 3.18 3.13
N THR A 45 -8.62 4.43 3.59
CA THR A 45 -9.51 5.54 3.21
C THR A 45 -9.42 5.82 1.71
N ASP A 46 -10.45 6.43 1.14
CA ASP A 46 -10.46 6.79 -0.28
C ASP A 46 -9.32 7.77 -0.61
N ASP A 47 -9.11 8.77 0.24
CA ASP A 47 -7.99 9.72 0.12
C ASP A 47 -6.63 9.01 0.04
N LEU A 48 -6.41 8.00 0.89
CA LEU A 48 -5.16 7.23 0.85
C LEU A 48 -5.01 6.44 -0.46
N ARG A 49 -6.09 5.86 -0.99
CA ARG A 49 -6.07 5.15 -2.28
C ARG A 49 -5.85 6.11 -3.44
N ALA A 50 -6.42 7.32 -3.36
CA ALA A 50 -6.25 8.36 -4.38
C ALA A 50 -4.78 8.77 -4.54
N ARG A 51 -4.01 8.76 -3.45
CA ARG A 51 -2.55 9.04 -3.45
C ARG A 51 -1.72 7.98 -4.16
N VAL A 52 -2.25 6.77 -4.38
CA VAL A 52 -1.50 5.70 -5.08
C VAL A 52 -1.39 6.07 -6.56
N PRO A 53 -0.16 6.13 -7.12
CA PRO A 53 0.06 6.34 -8.54
C PRO A 53 -0.73 5.33 -9.38
N VAL A 54 -1.33 5.79 -10.47
CA VAL A 54 -2.20 4.94 -11.31
C VAL A 54 -1.48 3.68 -11.79
N ASP A 55 -0.21 3.80 -12.17
CA ASP A 55 0.65 2.69 -12.61
C ASP A 55 0.98 1.68 -11.50
N ALA A 56 0.74 1.99 -10.22
CA ALA A 56 0.99 1.10 -9.08
C ALA A 56 -0.28 0.48 -8.47
N ARG A 57 -1.46 0.89 -8.95
CA ARG A 57 -2.74 0.38 -8.45
C ARG A 57 -2.90 -1.09 -8.82
N GLY A 58 -3.19 -1.93 -7.83
CA GLY A 58 -3.33 -3.37 -8.01
C GLY A 58 -2.01 -4.13 -8.19
N LEU A 59 -0.86 -3.44 -8.19
CA LEU A 59 0.46 -4.05 -8.35
C LEU A 59 1.26 -4.12 -7.04
N ALA A 60 1.12 -3.12 -6.16
CA ALA A 60 1.85 -3.05 -4.90
C ALA A 60 0.94 -2.68 -3.73
N CYS A 61 1.17 -3.29 -2.57
CA CYS A 61 0.44 -2.98 -1.34
C CYS A 61 0.95 -1.69 -0.68
N ILE A 62 0.05 -0.97 0.00
CA ILE A 62 0.39 0.16 0.87
C ILE A 62 0.90 -0.39 2.20
N CYS A 63 1.98 0.16 2.76
CA CYS A 63 2.53 -0.29 4.04
C CYS A 63 1.70 0.17 5.26
N ALA A 64 1.86 -0.53 6.38
CA ALA A 64 1.14 -0.25 7.63
C ALA A 64 1.39 1.18 8.16
N ASN A 65 2.59 1.73 7.94
CA ASN A 65 2.91 3.09 8.34
C ASN A 65 2.07 4.13 7.59
N CYS A 66 1.95 3.99 6.26
CA CYS A 66 1.13 4.88 5.45
C CYS A 66 -0.37 4.70 5.75
N ALA A 67 -0.81 3.46 5.98
CA ALA A 67 -2.18 3.17 6.41
C ALA A 67 -2.52 3.85 7.75
N GLY A 68 -1.64 3.70 8.75
CA GLY A 68 -1.80 4.30 10.08
C GLY A 68 -1.76 5.82 10.04
N ALA A 69 -0.86 6.42 9.26
CA ALA A 69 -0.77 7.86 9.09
C ALA A 69 -2.05 8.45 8.48
N ALA A 70 -2.62 7.79 7.46
CA ALA A 70 -3.88 8.24 6.87
C ALA A 70 -5.08 8.05 7.82
N ALA A 71 -5.11 6.96 8.58
CA ALA A 71 -6.14 6.75 9.60
C ALA A 71 -6.07 7.81 10.70
N ALA A 72 -4.87 8.18 11.16
CA ALA A 72 -4.67 9.25 12.12
C ALA A 72 -5.13 10.61 11.56
N ALA A 73 -4.83 10.90 10.29
CA ALA A 73 -5.28 12.12 9.61
C ALA A 73 -6.81 12.20 9.49
N ALA A 74 -7.48 11.07 9.21
CA ALA A 74 -8.94 11.02 9.13
C ALA A 74 -9.65 11.27 10.47
N LEU A 75 -9.01 10.95 11.59
CA LEU A 75 -9.55 11.23 12.93
C LEU A 75 -9.39 12.71 13.34
N THR A 76 -8.48 13.43 12.69
CA THR A 76 -8.26 14.86 12.94
C THR A 76 -9.14 15.76 12.09
N GLU A 77 -9.77 15.22 11.05
CA GLU A 77 -10.71 15.95 10.20
C GLU A 77 -12.14 15.75 10.72
N PRO A 78 -12.91 16.82 11.01
CA PRO A 78 -14.30 16.65 11.41
C PRO A 78 -15.09 15.98 10.28
N PRO A 79 -16.00 15.01 10.57
CA PRO A 79 -16.80 14.38 9.54
C PRO A 79 -17.57 15.47 8.78
N ALA A 80 -17.37 15.53 7.45
CA ALA A 80 -18.10 16.43 6.58
C ALA A 80 -19.62 16.23 6.78
N PRO A 81 -20.43 17.31 6.83
CA PRO A 81 -21.87 17.24 7.07
C PRO A 81 -22.64 16.53 5.96
#